data_AF-A0A7V6T3J6-F1
#
_entry.id   AF-A0A7V6T3J6-F1
#
_cell.length_a   1.000
_cell.length_b   1.000
_cell.length_c   1.000
_cell.angle_alpha   90.00
_cell.angle_beta   90.00
_cell.angle_gamma   90.00
#
_symmetry.space_group_name_H-M   'P 1'
#
loop_
_entity.id
_entity.type
_entity.pdbx_description
1 polymer ?
#
loop_
_entity_poly.entity_id
_entity_poly.type
_entity_poly.pdbx_seq_one_letter_code
_entity_poly.pdbx_strand_id
1 'polypeptide(L)'
;MAYRLPAKFVPGMVVRSRAGHDRGRLYIVIGVESENYLLLTDGNKRTLANAKRKNAKHVQTVGHAITSQELAEALRRETCERERDTFIRQLIRAWEETCAPIQKSESSSEE
;
A
#
# COMPACT_ATOMS: atom_id res chain seq x y z
N MET A 1 -12.72 7.54 20.09
CA MET A 1 -13.68 7.00 19.11
C MET A 1 -12.96 5.94 18.29
N ALA A 2 -13.28 4.66 18.52
CA ALA A 2 -12.65 3.54 17.81
C ALA A 2 -13.44 3.29 16.52
N TYR A 3 -12.93 3.80 15.41
CA TYR A 3 -13.53 3.58 14.10
C TYR A 3 -13.31 2.10 13.73
N ARG A 4 -14.39 1.32 13.70
CA ARG A 4 -14.41 -0.06 13.21
C ARG A 4 -13.97 -0.03 11.75
N LEU A 5 -12.74 -0.46 11.48
CA LEU A 5 -12.17 -0.52 10.13
C LEU A 5 -13.01 -1.47 9.26
N PRO A 6 -13.41 -1.10 8.03
CA PRO A 6 -13.90 -2.10 7.09
C PRO A 6 -12.76 -3.10 6.84
N ALA A 7 -13.01 -4.39 7.06
CA ALA A 7 -12.02 -5.48 6.99
C ALA A 7 -11.36 -5.69 5.60
N LYS A 8 -11.56 -4.79 4.64
CA LYS A 8 -11.15 -4.94 3.23
C LYS A 8 -9.74 -4.41 2.93
N PHE A 9 -9.25 -3.43 3.69
CA PHE A 9 -7.93 -2.83 3.48
C PHE A 9 -7.21 -2.69 4.82
N VAL A 10 -5.95 -3.10 4.83
CA VAL A 10 -5.09 -3.07 6.02
C VAL A 10 -3.81 -2.30 5.68
N PRO A 11 -3.29 -1.46 6.60
CA PRO A 11 -1.99 -0.84 6.42
C PRO A 11 -0.90 -1.89 6.12
N GLY A 12 -0.01 -1.59 5.17
CA GLY A 12 1.02 -2.52 4.69
C GLY A 12 0.67 -3.26 3.40
N MET A 13 -0.60 -3.23 2.98
CA MET A 13 -1.02 -3.74 1.68
C MET A 13 -0.51 -2.89 0.53
N VAL A 14 -0.14 -3.56 -0.57
CA VAL A 14 0.21 -2.91 -1.83
C VAL A 14 -1.02 -2.83 -2.71
N VAL A 15 -1.29 -1.63 -3.21
CA VAL A 15 -2.42 -1.35 -4.09
C VAL A 15 -1.94 -0.70 -5.39
N ARG A 16 -2.57 -1.10 -6.49
CA ARG A 16 -2.40 -0.48 -7.79
C ARG A 16 -3.54 0.47 -8.09
N SER A 17 -3.19 1.65 -8.57
CA SER A 17 -4.15 2.66 -9.02
C SER A 17 -4.80 2.24 -10.35
N ARG A 18 -6.12 1.96 -10.36
CA ARG A 18 -6.85 1.55 -11.59
C ARG A 18 -7.28 2.72 -12.48
N ALA A 19 -7.56 3.87 -11.87
CA ALA A 19 -8.12 5.04 -12.54
C ALA A 19 -7.46 6.35 -12.05
N GLY A 20 -7.52 7.38 -12.92
CA GLY A 20 -6.96 8.71 -12.72
C GLY A 20 -5.59 8.91 -13.35
N HIS A 21 -4.97 10.07 -13.10
CA HIS A 21 -3.67 10.46 -13.65
C HIS A 21 -2.55 9.45 -13.31
N ASP A 22 -2.59 8.86 -12.11
CA ASP A 22 -1.60 7.88 -11.65
C ASP A 22 -2.00 6.43 -11.98
N ARG A 23 -2.71 6.17 -13.09
CA ARG A 23 -3.10 4.81 -13.48
C ARG A 23 -1.85 3.93 -13.65
N GLY A 24 -1.90 2.72 -13.07
CA GLY A 24 -0.81 1.75 -13.13
C GLY A 24 0.23 1.87 -12.02
N ARG A 25 0.29 2.99 -11.28
CA ARG A 25 1.24 3.14 -10.17
C ARG A 25 0.86 2.32 -8.95
N LEU A 26 1.89 1.79 -8.29
CA LEU A 26 1.80 1.10 -7.01
C LEU A 26 1.90 2.09 -5.85
N TYR A 27 1.19 1.76 -4.79
CA TYR A 27 1.18 2.49 -3.53
C TYR A 27 1.06 1.51 -2.37
N ILE A 28 1.51 1.94 -1.20
CA ILE A 28 1.26 1.24 0.06
C ILE A 28 0.14 1.94 0.81
N VAL A 29 -0.79 1.15 1.35
CA VAL A 29 -1.81 1.63 2.27
C VAL A 29 -1.15 1.91 3.61
N ILE A 30 -1.22 3.14 4.10
CA ILE A 30 -0.71 3.52 5.44
C ILE A 30 -1.85 3.76 6.44
N GLY A 31 -3.06 3.93 5.95
CA GLY A 31 -4.22 4.19 6.77
C GLY A 31 -5.52 4.08 6.00
N VAL A 32 -6.58 3.82 6.73
CA VAL A 32 -7.95 3.82 6.24
C VAL A 32 -8.69 4.90 7.01
N GLU A 33 -9.08 5.97 6.32
CA GLU A 33 -9.73 7.13 6.95
C GLU A 33 -11.24 6.90 7.10
N SER A 34 -11.84 6.17 6.16
CA SER A 34 -13.27 5.85 6.13
C SER A 34 -13.52 4.60 5.30
N GLU A 35 -14.76 4.11 5.25
CA GLU A 35 -15.13 2.93 4.47
C GLU A 35 -14.68 2.97 3.00
N ASN A 36 -14.69 4.17 2.43
CA ASN A 36 -14.40 4.41 1.03
C ASN A 36 -13.08 5.12 0.78
N TYR A 37 -12.32 5.56 1.79
CA TYR A 37 -11.14 6.39 1.60
C TYR A 37 -9.90 5.80 2.26
N LEU A 38 -8.86 5.66 1.45
CA LEU A 38 -7.56 5.14 1.83
C LEU A 38 -6.51 6.25 1.75
N LEU A 39 -5.53 6.18 2.64
CA LEU A 39 -4.31 6.97 2.59
C LEU A 39 -3.22 6.12 1.97
N LEU A 40 -2.72 6.58 0.83
CA LEU A 40 -1.76 5.87 -0.01
C LEU A 40 -0.44 6.64 -0.11
N THR A 41 0.68 5.96 0.02
CA THR A 41 2.02 6.55 -0.13
C THR A 41 2.86 5.75 -1.11
N ASP A 42 3.71 6.43 -1.87
CA ASP A 42 4.79 5.82 -2.67
C ASP A 42 6.19 6.19 -2.13
N GLY A 43 6.25 7.05 -1.10
CA GLY A 43 7.50 7.56 -0.53
C GLY A 43 8.31 8.46 -1.48
N ASN A 44 7.76 8.85 -2.64
CA ASN A 44 8.45 9.69 -3.62
C ASN A 44 7.61 10.92 -3.98
N LYS A 45 6.60 10.78 -4.85
CA LYS A 45 5.71 11.89 -5.22
C LYS A 45 4.62 12.12 -4.18
N ARG A 46 4.28 11.08 -3.42
CA ARG A 46 3.29 11.03 -2.34
C ARG A 46 3.99 10.46 -1.13
N THR A 47 4.60 11.35 -0.36
CA THR A 47 5.25 11.06 0.92
C THR A 47 4.23 10.76 2.00
N LEU A 48 4.67 10.30 3.17
CA LEU A 48 3.80 10.10 4.33
C LEU A 48 3.10 11.39 4.77
N ALA A 49 3.81 12.52 4.75
CA ALA A 49 3.25 13.83 5.09
C ALA A 49 2.24 14.32 4.04
N ASN A 50 2.39 13.91 2.77
CA ASN A 50 1.49 14.29 1.67
C ASN A 50 0.85 13.05 1.02
N ALA A 51 0.34 12.18 1.90
CA ALA A 51 -0.27 10.93 1.51
C ALA A 51 -1.48 11.18 0.60
N LYS A 52 -1.60 10.35 -0.43
CA LYS A 52 -2.68 10.46 -1.40
C LYS A 52 -3.96 9.88 -0.81
N ARG A 53 -4.92 10.75 -0.52
CA ARG A 53 -6.31 10.35 -0.26
C ARG A 53 -6.93 9.80 -1.54
N LYS A 54 -7.28 8.52 -1.56
CA LYS A 54 -7.87 7.87 -2.73
C LYS A 54 -9.08 7.03 -2.35
N ASN A 55 -10.11 7.06 -3.20
CA ASN A 55 -11.27 6.22 -2.98
C ASN A 55 -10.94 4.74 -3.25
N ALA A 56 -11.32 3.87 -2.31
CA ALA A 56 -11.10 2.43 -2.32
C ALA A 56 -11.64 1.75 -3.61
N LYS A 57 -12.70 2.29 -4.23
CA LYS A 57 -13.26 1.76 -5.48
C LYS A 57 -12.33 1.91 -6.71
N HIS A 58 -11.34 2.81 -6.63
CA HIS A 58 -10.42 3.12 -7.72
C HIS A 58 -9.01 2.52 -7.52
N VAL A 59 -8.87 1.61 -6.57
CA VAL A 59 -7.66 0.85 -6.33
C VAL A 59 -7.91 -0.64 -6.53
N GLN A 60 -6.85 -1.36 -6.88
CA GLN A 60 -6.81 -2.80 -6.91
C GLN A 60 -5.79 -3.26 -5.88
N THR A 61 -6.18 -4.10 -4.94
CA THR A 61 -5.21 -4.80 -4.08
C THR A 61 -4.39 -5.75 -4.95
N VAL A 62 -3.07 -5.63 -4.90
CA VAL A 62 -2.16 -6.50 -5.66
C VAL A 62 -1.38 -7.45 -4.76
N GLY A 63 -1.25 -7.13 -3.46
CA GLY A 63 -0.62 -8.01 -2.50
C GLY A 63 -0.40 -7.34 -1.16
N HIS A 64 0.41 -7.99 -0.32
CA HIS A 64 0.83 -7.51 0.97
C HIS A 64 2.35 -7.43 0.98
N ALA A 65 2.93 -6.26 1.26
CA ALA A 65 4.39 -6.12 1.32
C ALA A 65 4.92 -6.36 2.74
N ILE A 66 4.19 -5.90 3.75
CA ILE A 66 4.59 -5.94 5.15
C ILE A 66 3.34 -5.90 6.02
N THR A 67 3.35 -6.54 7.20
CA THR A 67 2.17 -6.50 8.08
C THR A 67 1.93 -5.10 8.67
N SER A 68 0.70 -4.85 9.15
CA SER A 68 0.37 -3.56 9.78
C SER A 68 1.22 -3.24 11.01
N GLN A 69 1.59 -4.26 11.78
CA GLN A 69 2.41 -4.14 12.97
C GLN A 69 3.84 -3.76 12.60
N GLU A 70 4.46 -4.51 11.68
CA GLU A 70 5.81 -4.24 11.20
C GLU A 70 5.91 -2.87 10.52
N LEU A 71 4.89 -2.46 9.75
CA LEU A 71 4.83 -1.11 9.20
C LEU A 71 4.82 -0.05 10.31
N ALA A 72 3.98 -0.23 11.33
CA ALA A 72 3.91 0.72 12.44
C ALA A 72 5.22 0.79 13.23
N GLU A 73 5.89 -0.34 13.44
CA GLU A 73 7.19 -0.42 14.10
C GLU A 73 8.29 0.25 13.28
N ALA A 74 8.36 -0.03 11.97
CA ALA A 74 9.31 0.62 11.07
C ALA A 74 9.13 2.14 11.05
N LEU A 75 7.88 2.62 10.98
CA LEU A 75 7.59 4.05 11.01
C LEU A 75 7.90 4.71 12.36
N ARG A 76 7.78 3.97 13.48
CA ARG A 76 8.17 4.46 14.82
C ARG A 76 9.67 4.50 15.03
N ARG A 77 10.40 3.54 14.46
CA ARG A 77 11.86 3.43 14.58
C ARG A 77 12.56 4.63 13.97
N GLU A 78 12.08 5.08 12.81
CA GLU A 78 12.73 6.17 12.10
C GLU A 78 12.38 7.55 12.66
N THR A 79 13.43 8.35 12.81
CA THR A 79 13.39 9.61 13.54
C THR A 79 12.96 10.78 12.66
N CYS A 80 13.18 10.70 11.34
CA CYS A 80 12.80 11.74 10.40
C CYS A 80 11.89 11.25 9.26
N GLU A 81 11.08 12.17 8.71
CA GLU A 81 10.13 11.86 7.63
C GLU A 81 10.82 11.31 6.37
N ARG A 82 12.01 11.83 6.05
CA ARG A 82 12.80 11.39 4.88
C ARG A 82 13.23 9.94 4.97
N GLU A 83 13.60 9.46 6.16
CA GLU A 83 13.96 8.05 6.39
C GLU A 83 12.73 7.16 6.18
N ARG A 84 11.58 7.54 6.74
CA ARG A 84 10.33 6.80 6.56
C ARG A 84 9.91 6.71 5.09
N ASP A 85 9.99 7.82 4.35
CA ASP A 85 9.71 7.82 2.91
C ASP A 85 10.72 6.97 2.12
N THR A 86 11.98 6.95 2.55
CA THR A 86 13.02 6.08 1.96
C THR A 86 12.73 4.61 2.21
N PHE A 87 12.34 4.25 3.42
CA PHE A 87 11.89 2.91 3.77
C PHE A 87 10.72 2.45 2.89
N ILE A 88 9.70 3.29 2.71
CA ILE A 88 8.55 2.99 1.83
C ILE A 88 9.01 2.77 0.38
N ARG A 89 9.91 3.61 -0.14
CA ARG A 89 10.46 3.45 -1.50
C ARG A 89 11.20 2.11 -1.65
N GLN A 90 12.01 1.75 -0.66
CA GLN A 90 12.73 0.48 -0.65
C GLN A 90 11.77 -0.70 -0.55
N LEU A 91 10.73 -0.61 0.28
CA LEU A 91 9.72 -1.64 0.46
C LEU A 91 8.95 -1.92 -0.83
N ILE A 92 8.53 -0.88 -1.56
CA ILE A 92 7.86 -1.05 -2.86
C ILE A 92 8.79 -1.73 -3.87
N ARG A 93 10.06 -1.29 -3.96
CA ARG A 93 11.05 -1.91 -4.85
C ARG A 93 11.30 -3.38 -4.51
N ALA A 94 11.52 -3.68 -3.23
CA ALA A 94 11.72 -5.06 -2.76
C ALA A 94 10.49 -5.94 -3.06
N TRP A 95 9.27 -5.39 -2.92
CA TRP A 95 8.05 -6.10 -3.28
C TRP A 95 7.96 -6.35 -4.79
N GLU A 96 8.30 -5.34 -5.62
CA GLU A 96 8.34 -5.50 -7.08
C GLU A 96 9.35 -6.58 -7.50
N GLU A 97 10.54 -6.62 -6.90
CA GLU A 97 11.56 -7.65 -7.13
C GLU A 97 11.10 -9.04 -6.68
N THR A 98 10.44 -9.13 -5.53
CA THR A 98 9.92 -10.39 -4.98
C THR A 98 8.77 -10.95 -5.81
N CYS A 99 7.94 -10.08 -6.40
CA CYS A 99 6.85 -10.47 -7.28
C CYS A 99 7.29 -10.69 -8.74
N ALA A 100 8.51 -10.28 -9.11
CA ALA A 100 9.04 -10.40 -10.46
C ALA A 100 9.16 -11.84 -11.03
N PRO A 101 9.19 -12.95 -10.25
CA PRO A 101 9.22 -14.28 -10.82
C PRO A 101 7.90 -15.08 -10.76
N ILE A 102 6.74 -14.50 -10.40
CA ILE A 102 5.47 -15.27 -10.38
C ILE A 102 4.46 -14.70 -11.39
N GLN A 103 4.68 -15.00 -12.67
CA GLN A 103 3.69 -14.78 -13.74
C GLN A 103 3.05 -16.08 -14.28
N LYS A 104 3.17 -17.24 -13.62
CA LYS A 104 2.39 -18.43 -13.98
C LYS A 104 1.99 -19.23 -12.74
N SER A 105 0.80 -19.85 -12.84
CA SER A 105 0.05 -20.68 -11.86
C SER A 105 -0.74 -19.88 -10.80
N GLU A 106 -2.06 -19.92 -10.69
CA GLU A 106 -3.05 -20.90 -11.17
C GLU A 106 -4.19 -20.24 -11.96
N SER A 107 -4.32 -20.69 -13.21
CA SER A 107 -5.62 -20.97 -13.80
C SER A 107 -5.87 -22.45 -13.51
N SER A 108 -6.84 -22.75 -12.65
CA SER A 108 -7.51 -24.05 -12.57
C SER A 108 -8.84 -23.73 -11.87
N SER A 109 -9.96 -23.67 -12.58
CA SER A 109 -10.75 -24.83 -13.01
C SER A 109 -10.98 -25.78 -11.85
N GLU A 110 -12.20 -25.73 -11.33
CA GLU A 110 -12.95 -26.79 -10.65
C GLU A 110 -14.40 -26.24 -10.68
N GLU A 111 -15.15 -26.45 -11.77
CA GLU A 111 -16.00 -27.62 -12.05
C GLU A 111 -17.01 -27.95 -10.94
#